data_AF-Q306T4-F1
#
_entry.id   AF-Q306T4-F1
#
_cell.length_a   1.000
_cell.length_b   1.000
_cell.length_c   1.000
_cell.angle_alpha   90.00
_cell.angle_beta   90.00
_cell.angle_gamma   90.00
#
_symmetry.space_group_name_H-M   'P 1'
#
loop_
_entity.id
_entity.type
_entity.pdbx_description
1 polymer ?
#
loop_
_entity_poly.entity_id
_entity_poly.type
_entity_poly.pdbx_seq_one_letter_code
_entity_poly.pdbx_strand_id
1 'polypeptide(L)'
;FPLVTYAPVISAEKAYHEQLSVAEITNACFEPANQMVKCDPRHGKYMACCMLYRGDVVPKDVNAAIATIKTKRTIQFVDWCPTGFKVGINYQPPTVVPGGDLAKVQRAVCMLSNTTAIAEAWARLDHKFDLMYAKRAFVHWYVGKGMEEGEFSEAREDLAALEKDYEEVGMDYAEGENEGAEEY
;
A
#
# COMPACT_ATOMS: atom_id res chain seq x y z
N PHE A 1 7.37 2.54 -3.02
CA PHE A 1 6.31 3.48 -2.65
C PHE A 1 5.35 2.82 -1.67
N PRO A 2 5.30 3.25 -0.39
CA PRO A 2 4.42 2.64 0.60
C PRO A 2 2.94 3.05 0.39
N LEU A 3 2.04 2.10 0.62
CA LEU A 3 0.60 2.30 0.66
C LEU A 3 0.20 2.61 2.11
N VAL A 4 -0.76 3.52 2.25
CA VAL A 4 -1.36 3.87 3.54
C VAL A 4 -2.73 3.23 3.66
N THR A 5 -2.99 2.61 4.79
CA THR A 5 -4.30 2.08 5.16
C THR A 5 -4.65 2.54 6.56
N TYR A 6 -5.89 2.93 6.81
CA TYR A 6 -6.32 3.38 8.13
C TYR A 6 -7.60 2.63 8.55
N ALA A 7 -7.62 2.16 9.79
CA ALA A 7 -8.79 1.52 10.36
C ALA A 7 -8.93 1.85 11.85
N PRO A 8 -10.16 2.03 12.37
CA PRO A 8 -11.42 2.06 11.63
C PRO A 8 -11.72 3.46 11.04
N VAL A 9 -12.49 3.51 9.96
CA VAL A 9 -13.13 4.74 9.44
C VAL A 9 -14.63 4.60 9.61
N ILE A 10 -15.18 5.20 10.67
CA ILE A 10 -16.60 5.04 11.04
C ILE A 10 -17.24 6.41 11.22
N SER A 11 -18.46 6.56 10.71
CA SER A 11 -19.27 7.77 10.88
C SER A 11 -19.68 7.96 12.35
N ALA A 12 -19.70 9.20 12.80
CA ALA A 12 -20.19 9.59 14.13
C ALA A 12 -21.59 9.03 14.46
N GLU A 13 -22.44 8.83 13.45
CA GLU A 13 -23.80 8.29 13.61
C GLU A 13 -23.84 6.78 13.91
N LYS A 14 -22.79 6.04 13.51
CA LYS A 14 -22.74 4.55 13.59
C LYS A 14 -21.90 4.02 14.75
N ALA A 15 -21.34 4.90 15.57
CA ALA A 15 -20.33 4.58 16.59
C ALA A 15 -20.76 3.54 17.64
N TYR A 16 -22.06 3.41 17.91
CA TYR A 16 -22.59 2.61 19.03
C TYR A 16 -22.83 1.13 18.71
N HIS A 17 -22.69 0.72 17.45
CA HIS A 17 -23.06 -0.63 17.01
C HIS A 17 -21.90 -1.61 16.86
N GLU A 18 -20.65 -1.14 16.92
CA GLU A 18 -19.47 -1.96 16.65
C GLU A 18 -18.45 -1.84 17.79
N GLN A 19 -18.19 -2.94 18.51
CA GLN A 19 -16.99 -3.07 19.33
C GLN A 19 -15.85 -3.49 18.41
N LEU A 20 -14.83 -2.65 18.29
CA LEU A 20 -13.71 -2.90 17.38
C LEU A 20 -12.50 -3.35 18.19
N SER A 21 -12.28 -4.65 18.25
CA SER A 21 -11.11 -5.26 18.86
C SER A 21 -9.84 -4.95 18.07
N VAL A 22 -8.68 -5.14 18.71
CA VAL A 22 -7.37 -5.01 18.03
C VAL A 22 -7.30 -5.93 16.82
N ALA A 23 -7.83 -7.16 16.92
CA ALA A 23 -7.83 -8.11 15.81
C ALA A 23 -8.67 -7.64 14.62
N GLU A 24 -9.86 -7.08 14.87
CA GLU A 24 -10.75 -6.59 13.80
C GLU A 24 -10.14 -5.40 13.05
N ILE A 25 -9.64 -4.39 13.76
CA ILE A 25 -9.00 -3.22 13.11
C ILE A 25 -7.72 -3.61 12.37
N THR A 26 -6.98 -4.60 12.88
CA THR A 26 -5.78 -5.13 12.21
C THR A 26 -6.15 -5.83 10.91
N ASN A 27 -7.20 -6.66 10.92
CA ASN A 27 -7.70 -7.32 9.71
C ASN A 27 -8.21 -6.31 8.69
N ALA A 28 -8.92 -5.27 9.15
CA ALA A 28 -9.43 -4.21 8.30
C ALA A 28 -8.31 -3.49 7.52
N CYS A 29 -7.08 -3.41 8.05
CA CYS A 29 -5.94 -2.85 7.31
C CYS A 29 -5.53 -3.68 6.08
N PHE A 30 -5.88 -4.96 6.01
CA PHE A 30 -5.57 -5.81 4.85
C PHE A 30 -6.75 -5.96 3.89
N GLU A 31 -7.88 -5.30 4.19
CA GLU A 31 -9.03 -5.24 3.30
C GLU A 31 -8.84 -4.11 2.26
N PRO A 32 -8.99 -4.39 0.95
CA PRO A 32 -8.80 -3.37 -0.09
C PRO A 32 -9.66 -2.12 0.09
N ALA A 33 -10.82 -2.24 0.73
CA ALA A 33 -11.77 -1.15 0.95
C ALA A 33 -11.22 -0.02 1.84
N ASN A 34 -10.23 -0.29 2.70
CA ASN A 34 -9.67 0.70 3.61
C ASN A 34 -8.36 1.33 3.08
N GLN A 35 -7.85 0.85 1.95
CA GLN A 35 -6.60 1.33 1.38
C GLN A 35 -6.79 2.71 0.72
N MET A 36 -5.82 3.59 0.93
CA MET A 36 -5.85 4.95 0.40
C MET A 36 -5.36 5.04 -1.06
N VAL A 37 -4.86 3.93 -1.61
CA VAL A 37 -4.45 3.78 -3.00
C VAL A 37 -5.28 2.66 -3.61
N LYS A 38 -5.89 2.92 -4.77
CA LYS A 38 -6.70 1.91 -5.46
C LYS A 38 -5.78 0.93 -6.19
N CYS A 39 -5.45 -0.19 -5.56
CA CYS A 39 -4.78 -1.34 -6.16
C CYS A 39 -5.22 -2.58 -5.40
N ASP A 40 -5.12 -3.75 -6.01
CA ASP A 40 -5.45 -4.99 -5.31
C ASP A 40 -4.18 -5.60 -4.70
N PRO A 41 -3.99 -5.56 -3.36
CA PRO A 41 -2.81 -6.11 -2.72
C PRO A 41 -2.66 -7.63 -2.91
N ARG A 42 -3.71 -8.33 -3.35
CA ARG A 42 -3.69 -9.77 -3.64
C ARG A 42 -3.00 -10.11 -4.95
N HIS A 43 -2.82 -9.13 -5.84
CA HIS A 43 -2.04 -9.29 -7.08
C HIS A 43 -0.55 -8.96 -6.87
N GLY A 44 -0.12 -8.68 -5.65
CA GLY A 44 1.27 -8.40 -5.33
C GLY A 44 1.72 -9.10 -4.06
N LYS A 45 2.97 -8.82 -3.67
CA LYS A 45 3.60 -9.34 -2.46
C LYS A 45 4.02 -8.19 -1.56
N TYR A 46 3.78 -8.35 -0.27
CA TYR A 46 4.24 -7.42 0.75
C TYR A 46 5.73 -7.62 1.01
N MET A 47 6.51 -6.55 0.90
CA MET A 47 7.91 -6.52 1.34
C MET A 47 8.02 -6.17 2.82
N ALA A 48 7.18 -5.22 3.28
CA ALA A 48 7.18 -4.77 4.66
C ALA A 48 5.84 -4.11 5.03
N CYS A 49 5.45 -4.24 6.30
CA CYS A 49 4.27 -3.63 6.90
C CYS A 49 4.66 -2.98 8.24
N CYS A 50 4.32 -1.72 8.42
CA CYS A 50 4.46 -1.02 9.69
C CYS A 50 3.07 -0.74 10.26
N MET A 51 2.76 -1.31 11.42
CA MET A 51 1.48 -1.19 12.12
C MET A 51 1.60 -0.15 13.24
N LEU A 52 0.98 1.01 13.05
CA LEU A 52 1.02 2.15 13.97
C LEU A 52 -0.31 2.25 14.72
N TYR A 53 -0.39 1.60 15.86
CA TYR A 53 -1.57 1.59 16.71
C TYR A 53 -1.67 2.83 17.59
N ARG A 54 -2.90 3.25 17.89
CA ARG A 54 -3.22 4.32 18.83
C ARG A 54 -4.36 3.94 19.76
N GLY A 55 -4.30 4.41 21.01
CA GLY A 55 -5.35 4.28 22.02
C GLY A 55 -5.22 3.04 22.91
N ASP A 56 -6.37 2.53 23.35
CA ASP A 56 -6.48 1.37 24.23
C ASP A 56 -6.12 0.08 23.48
N VAL A 57 -4.82 -0.24 23.45
CA VAL A 57 -4.26 -1.35 22.68
C VAL A 57 -3.28 -2.14 23.56
N VAL A 58 -3.56 -3.42 23.75
CA VAL A 58 -2.71 -4.33 24.52
C VAL A 58 -1.68 -4.98 23.60
N PRO A 59 -0.37 -4.92 23.90
CA PRO A 59 0.67 -5.49 23.02
C PRO A 59 0.52 -6.99 22.73
N LYS A 60 0.00 -7.76 23.70
CA LYS A 60 -0.31 -9.19 23.51
C LYS A 60 -1.32 -9.43 22.39
N ASP A 61 -2.35 -8.60 22.32
CA ASP A 61 -3.42 -8.74 21.32
C ASP A 61 -2.93 -8.33 19.93
N VAL A 62 -2.02 -7.36 19.85
CA VAL A 62 -1.34 -7.00 18.60
C VAL A 62 -0.53 -8.18 18.05
N ASN A 63 0.28 -8.82 18.91
CA ASN A 63 1.08 -9.98 18.50
C ASN A 63 0.20 -11.15 18.05
N ALA A 64 -0.91 -11.41 18.74
CA ALA A 64 -1.89 -12.43 18.35
C ALA A 64 -2.55 -12.09 17.00
N ALA A 65 -2.97 -10.83 16.79
CA ALA A 65 -3.57 -10.39 15.54
C ALA A 65 -2.60 -10.52 14.36
N ILE A 66 -1.35 -10.09 14.51
CA ILE A 66 -0.31 -10.22 13.47
C ILE A 66 -0.01 -11.70 13.18
N ALA A 67 0.03 -12.56 14.20
CA ALA A 67 0.21 -14.00 13.99
C ALA A 67 -0.93 -14.57 13.14
N THR A 68 -2.18 -14.17 13.38
CA THR A 68 -3.32 -14.55 12.53
C THR A 68 -3.23 -13.99 11.11
N ILE A 69 -2.75 -12.77 10.92
CA ILE A 69 -2.54 -12.20 9.58
C ILE A 69 -1.56 -13.04 8.77
N LYS A 70 -0.45 -13.47 9.37
CA LYS A 70 0.58 -14.27 8.70
C LYS A 70 0.10 -15.65 8.24
N THR A 71 -1.00 -16.18 8.79
CA THR A 71 -1.54 -17.48 8.35
C THR A 71 -2.53 -17.36 7.19
N LYS A 72 -2.96 -16.15 6.83
CA LYS A 72 -3.90 -15.92 5.73
C LYS A 72 -3.21 -16.05 4.38
N ARG A 73 -3.66 -17.01 3.55
CA ARG A 73 -3.13 -17.24 2.19
C ARG A 73 -3.28 -16.05 1.23
N THR A 74 -4.25 -15.18 1.48
CA THR A 74 -4.50 -13.97 0.69
C THR A 74 -3.50 -12.84 0.96
N ILE A 75 -2.63 -13.00 1.96
CA ILE A 75 -1.63 -12.01 2.36
C ILE A 75 -0.27 -12.67 2.16
N GLN A 76 0.35 -12.36 1.03
CA GLN A 76 1.63 -12.95 0.64
C GLN A 76 2.74 -11.96 0.91
N PHE A 77 3.81 -12.41 1.55
CA PHE A 77 5.04 -11.66 1.70
C PHE A 77 6.08 -12.21 0.74
N VAL A 78 7.03 -11.37 0.36
CA VAL A 78 8.24 -11.82 -0.35
C VAL A 78 9.01 -12.83 0.51
N ASP A 79 9.61 -13.82 -0.13
CA ASP A 79 10.31 -14.94 0.51
C ASP A 79 11.56 -14.50 1.30
N TRP A 80 12.24 -13.45 0.85
CA TRP A 80 13.42 -12.88 1.48
C TRP A 80 13.13 -11.98 2.70
N CYS A 81 11.86 -11.69 3.01
CA CYS A 81 11.48 -10.90 4.19
C CYS A 81 10.42 -11.59 5.07
N PRO A 82 10.76 -12.68 5.79
CA PRO A 82 9.81 -13.42 6.62
C PRO A 82 9.34 -12.66 7.88
N THR A 83 10.09 -11.64 8.31
CA THR A 83 9.80 -10.79 9.47
C THR A 83 9.30 -9.40 9.07
N GLY A 84 8.46 -9.33 8.04
CA GLY A 84 7.96 -8.08 7.43
C GLY A 84 7.02 -7.21 8.28
N PHE A 85 7.00 -7.31 9.61
CA PHE A 85 6.15 -6.46 10.47
C PHE A 85 6.96 -5.61 11.46
N LYS A 86 6.75 -4.30 11.42
CA LYS A 86 7.17 -3.35 12.45
C LYS A 86 5.94 -2.85 13.21
N VAL A 87 6.05 -2.69 14.53
CA VAL A 87 4.92 -2.31 15.39
C VAL A 87 5.27 -1.06 16.19
N GLY A 88 4.37 -0.08 16.21
CA GLY A 88 4.40 1.07 17.11
C GLY A 88 3.05 1.21 17.82
N ILE A 89 3.07 1.57 19.10
CA ILE A 89 1.86 1.77 19.92
C ILE A 89 1.97 3.11 20.63
N ASN A 90 0.97 3.97 20.43
CA ASN A 90 0.78 5.20 21.20
C ASN A 90 -0.49 5.09 22.03
N TYR A 91 -0.39 5.12 23.36
CA TYR A 91 -1.53 4.92 24.25
C TYR A 91 -2.54 6.08 24.28
N GLN A 92 -2.23 7.22 23.66
CA GLN A 92 -3.19 8.31 23.50
C GLN A 92 -4.23 7.94 22.43
N PRO A 93 -5.54 7.92 22.78
CA PRO A 93 -6.60 7.67 21.82
C PRO A 93 -6.57 8.64 20.64
N PRO A 94 -7.10 8.24 19.47
CA PRO A 94 -7.31 9.17 18.36
C PRO A 94 -8.22 10.33 18.76
N THR A 95 -7.83 11.55 18.38
CA THR A 95 -8.66 12.75 18.57
C THR A 95 -9.53 12.96 17.33
N VAL A 96 -10.79 13.31 17.55
CA VAL A 96 -11.72 13.74 16.49
C VAL A 96 -11.89 15.25 16.54
N VAL A 97 -12.10 15.86 15.37
CA VAL A 97 -12.37 17.30 15.27
C VAL A 97 -13.86 17.54 15.59
N PRO A 98 -14.21 18.50 16.46
CA PRO A 98 -15.59 18.87 16.70
C PRO A 98 -16.32 19.25 15.40
N GLY A 99 -17.48 18.65 15.15
CA GLY A 99 -18.25 18.83 13.90
C GLY A 99 -17.72 18.04 12.70
N GLY A 100 -16.70 17.19 12.88
CA GLY A 100 -16.22 16.27 11.84
C GLY A 100 -17.06 15.00 11.74
N ASP A 101 -16.86 14.27 10.65
CA ASP A 101 -17.69 13.10 10.30
C ASP A 101 -17.30 11.82 11.05
N LEU A 102 -16.10 11.78 11.65
CA LEU A 102 -15.55 10.58 12.27
C LEU A 102 -16.01 10.39 13.72
N ALA A 103 -16.40 9.16 14.04
CA ALA A 103 -16.72 8.75 15.40
C ALA A 103 -15.49 8.80 16.31
N LYS A 104 -15.72 9.16 17.58
CA LYS A 104 -14.71 8.99 18.62
C LYS A 104 -14.52 7.50 18.89
N VAL A 105 -13.30 7.01 18.70
CA VAL A 105 -12.95 5.59 18.91
C VAL A 105 -11.90 5.43 20.02
N GLN A 106 -11.93 4.30 20.71
CA GLN A 106 -10.96 4.00 21.77
C GLN A 106 -9.60 3.57 21.22
N ARG A 107 -9.59 3.04 19.98
CA ARG A 107 -8.40 2.51 19.33
C ARG A 107 -8.47 2.65 17.82
N ALA A 108 -7.33 2.80 17.18
CA ALA A 108 -7.18 2.80 15.72
C ALA A 108 -5.78 2.29 15.34
N VAL A 109 -5.61 2.01 14.05
CA VAL A 109 -4.35 1.57 13.46
C VAL A 109 -4.16 2.24 12.10
N CYS A 110 -2.96 2.73 11.87
CA CYS A 110 -2.47 3.14 10.55
C CYS A 110 -1.44 2.12 10.10
N MET A 111 -1.67 1.48 8.96
CA MET A 111 -0.70 0.60 8.34
C MET A 111 0.02 1.34 7.21
N LEU A 112 1.35 1.30 7.25
CA LEU A 112 2.20 1.68 6.13
C LEU A 112 2.79 0.40 5.54
N SER A 113 2.37 0.01 4.36
CA SER A 113 2.79 -1.25 3.74
C SER A 113 3.51 -1.00 2.42
N ASN A 114 4.69 -1.57 2.24
CA ASN A 114 5.37 -1.62 0.96
C ASN A 114 4.98 -2.92 0.26
N THR A 115 4.18 -2.85 -0.80
CA THR A 115 3.74 -3.99 -1.61
C THR A 115 4.01 -3.72 -3.08
N THR A 116 4.33 -4.78 -3.84
CA THR A 116 4.51 -4.70 -5.29
C THR A 116 3.22 -4.34 -6.03
N ALA A 117 2.05 -4.50 -5.40
CA ALA A 117 0.75 -4.14 -5.98
C ALA A 117 0.62 -2.65 -6.38
N ILE A 118 1.50 -1.78 -5.88
CA ILE A 118 1.53 -0.38 -6.33
C ILE A 118 1.91 -0.21 -7.81
N ALA A 119 2.57 -1.21 -8.41
CA ALA A 119 2.84 -1.24 -9.86
C ALA A 119 1.56 -1.05 -10.69
N GLU A 120 0.40 -1.55 -10.24
CA GLU A 120 -0.87 -1.32 -10.91
C GLU A 120 -1.25 0.16 -10.99
N ALA A 121 -0.84 0.97 -10.01
CA ALA A 121 -1.10 2.40 -10.00
C ALA A 121 -0.22 3.14 -11.02
N TRP A 122 1.04 2.73 -11.13
CA TRP A 122 1.99 3.23 -12.13
C TRP A 122 1.53 2.88 -13.55
N ALA A 123 1.18 1.63 -13.80
CA ALA A 123 0.73 1.17 -15.13
C ALA A 123 -0.49 1.96 -15.65
N ARG A 124 -1.41 2.33 -14.75
CA ARG A 124 -2.57 3.17 -15.12
C ARG A 124 -2.21 4.63 -15.38
N LEU A 125 -1.19 5.16 -14.70
CA LEU A 125 -0.68 6.51 -14.95
C LEU A 125 0.04 6.54 -16.30
N ASP A 126 0.93 5.58 -16.54
CA ASP A 126 1.69 5.39 -17.76
C ASP A 126 0.78 5.23 -18.97
N HIS A 127 -0.26 4.39 -18.86
CA HIS A 127 -1.23 4.25 -19.94
C HIS A 127 -1.92 5.57 -20.32
N LYS A 128 -2.30 6.39 -19.34
CA LYS A 128 -2.92 7.70 -19.61
C LYS A 128 -1.92 8.68 -20.21
N PHE A 129 -0.68 8.65 -19.74
CA PHE A 129 0.40 9.44 -20.28
C PHE A 129 0.63 9.09 -21.76
N ASP A 130 0.77 7.80 -22.08
CA ASP A 130 1.02 7.30 -23.43
C ASP A 130 -0.09 7.74 -24.41
N LEU A 131 -1.35 7.67 -23.98
CA LEU A 131 -2.49 8.14 -24.77
C LEU A 131 -2.42 9.64 -25.12
N MET A 132 -2.02 10.48 -24.16
CA MET A 132 -1.91 11.93 -24.37
C MET A 132 -0.66 12.29 -25.19
N TYR A 133 0.48 11.69 -24.86
CA TYR A 133 1.77 12.00 -25.46
C TYR A 133 1.87 11.52 -26.91
N ALA A 134 1.19 10.42 -27.26
CA ALA A 134 1.05 9.95 -28.65
C ALA A 134 0.37 10.97 -29.57
N LYS A 135 -0.42 11.90 -29.02
CA LYS A 135 -1.05 13.01 -29.76
C LYS A 135 -0.37 14.35 -29.53
N ARG A 136 0.74 14.37 -28.77
CA ARG A 136 1.39 15.60 -28.30
C ARG A 136 0.41 16.57 -27.63
N ALA A 137 -0.65 16.03 -27.01
CA ALA A 137 -1.65 16.83 -26.34
C ALA A 137 -1.00 17.56 -25.16
N PHE A 138 -1.26 18.87 -25.05
CA PHE A 138 -0.75 19.76 -24.00
C PHE A 138 0.78 19.97 -23.93
N VAL A 139 1.60 19.25 -24.71
CA VAL A 139 3.08 19.34 -24.71
C VAL A 139 3.59 20.77 -24.91
N HIS A 140 2.95 21.54 -25.82
CA HIS A 140 3.35 22.92 -26.13
C HIS A 140 3.37 23.86 -24.90
N TRP A 141 2.55 23.61 -23.87
CA TRP A 141 2.58 24.41 -22.65
C TRP A 141 3.87 24.25 -21.86
N TYR A 142 4.45 23.04 -21.89
CA TYR A 142 5.67 22.71 -21.16
C TYR A 142 6.89 23.19 -21.93
N VAL A 143 6.97 22.88 -23.23
CA VAL A 143 8.06 23.33 -24.09
C VAL A 143 8.11 24.84 -24.21
N GLY A 144 6.94 25.50 -24.28
CA GLY A 144 6.83 26.97 -24.28
C GLY A 144 7.28 27.64 -22.97
N LYS A 145 7.51 26.86 -21.91
CA LYS A 145 8.06 27.33 -20.62
C LYS A 145 9.52 26.94 -20.41
N GLY A 146 10.19 26.40 -21.43
CA GLY A 146 11.63 26.12 -21.40
C GLY A 146 12.00 24.69 -21.00
N MET A 147 11.05 23.76 -20.93
CA MET A 147 11.31 22.32 -20.78
C MET A 147 11.69 21.72 -22.13
N GLU A 148 12.69 20.85 -22.18
CA GLU A 148 13.00 20.13 -23.43
C GLU A 148 11.96 19.03 -23.69
N GLU A 149 11.51 18.85 -24.93
CA GLU A 149 10.52 17.80 -25.25
C GLU A 149 11.04 16.40 -24.94
N GLY A 150 12.35 16.18 -25.06
CA GLY A 150 13.01 14.90 -24.72
C GLY A 150 12.82 14.46 -23.27
N GLU A 151 12.66 15.41 -22.33
CA GLU A 151 12.45 15.11 -20.90
C GLU A 151 11.19 14.28 -20.65
N PHE A 152 10.17 14.38 -21.53
CA PHE A 152 8.97 13.54 -21.44
C PHE A 152 9.26 12.07 -21.70
N SER A 153 10.12 11.78 -22.69
CA SER A 153 10.48 10.41 -23.04
C SER A 153 11.39 9.82 -21.98
N GLU A 154 12.37 10.58 -21.49
CA GLU A 154 13.28 10.17 -20.41
C GLU A 154 12.50 9.81 -19.14
N ALA A 155 11.61 10.69 -18.67
CA ALA A 155 10.79 10.42 -17.48
C ALA A 155 9.86 9.20 -17.66
N ARG A 156 9.39 8.94 -18.89
CA ARG A 156 8.55 7.78 -19.21
C ARG A 156 9.35 6.47 -19.20
N GLU A 157 10.60 6.50 -19.67
CA GLU A 157 11.52 5.36 -19.62
C GLU A 157 11.90 5.02 -18.17
N ASP A 158 12.13 6.02 -17.33
CA ASP A 158 12.36 5.83 -15.89
C ASP A 158 11.18 5.16 -15.18
N LEU A 159 9.93 5.54 -15.52
CA LEU A 159 8.74 4.88 -14.98
C LEU A 159 8.60 3.44 -15.47
N ALA A 160 8.95 3.16 -16.74
CA ALA A 160 8.97 1.79 -17.25
C ALA A 160 9.99 0.92 -16.51
N ALA A 161 11.18 1.46 -16.22
CA ALA A 161 12.19 0.77 -15.43
C ALA A 161 11.69 0.49 -14.00
N LEU A 162 11.02 1.45 -13.37
CA LEU A 162 10.41 1.26 -12.05
C LEU A 162 9.33 0.17 -12.04
N GLU A 163 8.49 0.08 -13.07
CA GLU A 163 7.50 -0.99 -13.19
C GLU A 163 8.18 -2.36 -13.26
N LYS A 164 9.26 -2.46 -14.05
CA LYS A 164 10.07 -3.67 -14.16
C LYS A 164 10.73 -4.05 -12.83
N ASP A 165 11.26 -3.09 -12.08
CA ASP A 165 11.82 -3.35 -10.74
C ASP A 165 10.78 -3.99 -9.81
N TYR A 166 9.51 -3.61 -9.91
CA TYR A 166 8.43 -4.20 -9.12
C TYR A 166 8.07 -5.61 -9.55
N GLU A 167 8.14 -5.92 -10.85
CA GLU A 167 7.96 -7.26 -11.38
C GLU A 167 9.05 -8.20 -10.87
N GLU A 168 10.32 -7.78 -10.99
CA GLU A 168 11.49 -8.56 -10.53
C GLU A 168 11.43 -8.85 -9.02
N VAL A 169 11.04 -7.86 -8.20
CA VAL A 169 10.88 -8.05 -6.74
C VAL A 169 9.71 -8.99 -6.40
N GLY A 170 8.71 -9.11 -7.28
CA GLY A 170 7.56 -9.99 -7.11
C GLY A 170 7.85 -11.47 -7.38
N MET A 171 8.92 -11.77 -8.12
CA MET A 171 9.35 -13.13 -8.44
C MET A 171 9.94 -13.81 -7.20
N ASP A 172 9.62 -15.09 -6.99
CA ASP A 172 10.28 -15.87 -5.93
C ASP A 172 11.71 -16.23 -6.37
N TYR A 173 12.67 -16.29 -5.43
CA TYR A 173 14.07 -16.59 -5.78
C TYR A 173 14.23 -17.94 -6.50
N ALA A 174 13.32 -18.89 -6.24
CA ALA A 174 13.31 -20.19 -6.90
C ALA A 174 12.87 -20.15 -8.38
N GLU A 175 12.13 -19.12 -8.80
CA GLU A 175 11.70 -18.95 -10.20
C GLU A 175 12.77 -18.23 -11.03
N GLY A 176 13.54 -17.32 -10.42
CA GLY A 176 14.63 -16.61 -11.09
C GLY A 176 15.87 -17.44 -11.44
N GLU A 177 16.11 -18.57 -10.76
CA GLU A 177 17.23 -19.47 -11.11
C GLU A 177 16.94 -20.33 -12.35
N ASN A 178 15.68 -20.59 -12.70
CA ASN A 178 15.32 -21.39 -13.87
C ASN A 178 15.47 -20.62 -15.18
N GLU A 179 15.30 -19.30 -15.19
CA GLU A 179 15.47 -18.47 -16.39
C GLU A 179 16.95 -18.26 -16.76
N GLY A 180 17.88 -18.40 -15.80
CA GLY A 180 19.33 -18.34 -16.04
C GLY A 180 19.96 -19.69 -16.43
N ALA A 181 19.21 -20.78 -16.39
CA ALA A 181 19.69 -22.14 -16.66
C ALA A 181 19.39 -22.64 -18.09
N GLU A 182 18.56 -21.92 -18.86
CA GLU A 182 18.23 -22.28 -20.25
C GLU A 182 19.21 -21.70 -21.29
N GLU A 183 20.23 -20.94 -20.84
CA GLU A 183 21.26 -20.35 -21.70
C GLU A 183 22.67 -20.95 -21.45
N TYR A 184 22.79 -22.29 -21.46
CA TYR A 184 24.08 -22.99 -21.52
C TYR A 184 24.04 -24.27 -22.36
#